data_AF-A0A3N1ILL0-F1
#
_entry.id   AF-A0A3N1ILL0-F1
#
_cell.length_a   1.000
_cell.length_b   1.000
_cell.length_c   1.000
_cell.angle_alpha   90.00
_cell.angle_beta   90.00
_cell.angle_gamma   90.00
#
_symmetry.space_group_name_H-M   'P 1'
#
loop_
_entity.id
_entity.type
_entity.pdbx_description
1 polymer ?
#
loop_
_entity_poly.entity_id
_entity_poly.type
_entity_poly.pdbx_seq_one_letter_code
_entity_poly.pdbx_strand_id
1 'polypeptide(L)'
;MTKNISETHNFHYLLRFRSTLNNALITHPRTFAVRVDLRFPDGYCVDDNKAIEAFTPAIRSRLTALFKRKKKKTPGKQVHVSDLHYIWVRENNQCGEKIHYHALLMFNRDAFWRLGEYQKKGSLADLITQAWLSALKLKGDEYRALVSFPENPCYHLFRAKLGATNDCQAVFQRIDYMAKHRTKQYSNKVRTLGCSVSAQGTFDED
;
A
#
# COMPACT_ATOMS: atom_id res chain seq x y z
N MET A 1 -0.10 16.33 -32.50
CA MET A 1 -0.84 15.06 -32.36
C MET A 1 -1.10 14.79 -30.88
N THR A 2 -2.27 15.22 -30.41
CA THR A 2 -2.79 15.02 -29.05
C THR A 2 -3.22 13.56 -28.91
N LYS A 3 -2.43 12.74 -28.20
CA LYS A 3 -2.85 11.38 -27.83
C LYS A 3 -4.06 11.51 -26.91
N ASN A 4 -5.22 11.02 -27.33
CA ASN A 4 -6.43 10.92 -26.53
C ASN A 4 -6.12 10.19 -25.21
N ILE A 5 -6.15 10.93 -24.10
CA ILE A 5 -5.88 10.43 -22.74
C ILE A 5 -7.02 9.51 -22.25
N SER A 6 -8.18 9.52 -22.92
CA SER A 6 -9.42 8.89 -22.46
C SER A 6 -9.53 7.37 -22.68
N GLU A 7 -8.69 6.73 -23.50
CA GLU A 7 -8.83 5.29 -23.80
C GLU A 7 -7.97 4.36 -22.92
N THR A 8 -7.12 4.89 -22.03
CA THR A 8 -6.06 4.07 -21.39
C THR A 8 -6.13 3.95 -19.87
N HIS A 9 -7.00 4.70 -19.20
CA HIS A 9 -7.12 4.72 -17.74
C HIS A 9 -8.55 4.43 -17.30
N ASN A 10 -8.69 3.59 -16.26
CA ASN A 10 -9.99 3.44 -15.62
C ASN A 10 -10.22 4.65 -14.71
N PHE A 11 -10.98 5.64 -15.20
CA PHE A 11 -11.22 6.90 -14.50
C PHE A 11 -11.80 6.71 -13.10
N HIS A 12 -12.69 5.73 -12.93
CA HIS A 12 -13.25 5.41 -11.63
C HIS A 12 -12.17 4.97 -10.62
N TYR A 13 -11.17 4.19 -11.07
CA TYR A 13 -10.07 3.76 -10.21
C TYR A 13 -9.15 4.91 -9.85
N LEU A 14 -8.86 5.76 -10.83
CA LEU A 14 -8.04 6.94 -10.63
C LEU A 14 -8.65 7.88 -9.59
N LEU A 15 -9.96 8.13 -9.68
CA LEU A 15 -10.70 8.93 -8.70
C LEU A 15 -10.61 8.32 -7.30
N ARG A 16 -10.82 7.01 -7.17
CA ARG A 16 -10.70 6.32 -5.88
C ARG A 16 -9.29 6.39 -5.31
N PHE A 17 -8.26 6.22 -6.12
CA PHE A 17 -6.87 6.29 -5.67
C PHE A 17 -6.48 7.69 -5.22
N ARG A 18 -6.90 8.72 -5.98
CA ARG A 18 -6.70 10.12 -5.60
C ARG A 18 -7.44 10.47 -4.31
N SER A 19 -8.68 10.01 -4.15
CA SER A 19 -9.44 10.17 -2.91
C SER A 19 -8.73 9.50 -1.72
N THR A 20 -8.26 8.27 -1.88
CA THR A 20 -7.51 7.57 -0.81
C THR A 20 -6.21 8.29 -0.45
N LEU A 21 -5.47 8.83 -1.43
CA LEU A 21 -4.27 9.63 -1.18
C LEU A 21 -4.60 10.90 -0.39
N ASN A 22 -5.67 11.60 -0.79
CA ASN A 22 -6.14 12.79 -0.08
C ASN A 22 -6.56 12.46 1.35
N ASN A 23 -7.25 11.33 1.57
CA ASN A 23 -7.60 10.88 2.92
C ASN A 23 -6.35 10.63 3.77
N ALA A 24 -5.33 9.97 3.20
CA ALA A 24 -4.07 9.77 3.90
C ALA A 24 -3.42 11.11 4.32
N LEU A 25 -3.47 12.12 3.46
CA LEU A 25 -2.96 13.47 3.73
C LEU A 25 -3.80 14.28 4.72
N ILE A 26 -5.12 14.02 4.80
CA ILE A 26 -6.01 14.60 5.81
C ILE A 26 -5.68 14.00 7.18
N THR A 27 -5.57 12.67 7.28
CA THR A 27 -5.25 11.98 8.52
C THR A 27 -3.82 12.28 8.97
N HIS A 28 -2.86 12.25 8.03
CA HIS A 28 -1.45 12.48 8.27
C HIS A 28 -0.92 13.58 7.33
N PRO A 29 -0.94 14.86 7.74
CA PRO A 29 -0.47 15.98 6.91
C PRO A 29 0.97 15.82 6.39
N ARG A 30 1.77 15.01 7.09
CA ARG A 30 3.08 14.54 6.67
C ARG A 30 2.94 13.03 6.40
N THR A 31 2.69 12.68 5.15
CA THR A 31 2.47 11.28 4.73
C THR A 31 3.76 10.71 4.16
N PHE A 32 4.09 9.49 4.57
CA PHE A 32 5.10 8.66 3.94
C PHE A 32 4.42 7.54 3.16
N ALA A 33 4.61 7.50 1.85
CA ALA A 33 4.06 6.46 0.98
C ALA A 33 5.17 5.53 0.47
N VAL A 34 4.85 4.24 0.33
CA VAL A 34 5.77 3.22 -0.18
C VAL A 34 5.08 2.29 -1.18
N ARG A 35 5.71 2.09 -2.34
CA ARG A 35 5.33 1.09 -3.34
C ARG A 35 5.92 -0.27 -2.95
N VAL A 36 5.09 -1.30 -2.93
CA VAL A 36 5.49 -2.69 -2.67
C VAL A 36 4.87 -3.64 -3.70
N ASP A 37 5.65 -4.63 -4.11
CA ASP A 37 5.21 -5.77 -4.92
C ASP A 37 5.09 -7.00 -4.07
N LEU A 38 3.92 -7.64 -4.14
CA LEU A 38 3.58 -8.83 -3.39
C LEU A 38 3.37 -9.97 -4.37
N ARG A 39 4.24 -10.97 -4.28
CA ARG A 39 4.24 -12.14 -5.16
C ARG A 39 3.87 -13.39 -4.38
N PHE A 40 3.36 -14.37 -5.09
CA PHE A 40 3.13 -15.72 -4.56
C PHE A 40 4.34 -16.61 -4.86
N PRO A 41 4.63 -17.62 -4.03
CA PRO A 41 5.60 -18.64 -4.39
C PRO A 41 5.06 -19.51 -5.54
N ASP A 42 5.96 -20.17 -6.25
CA ASP A 42 5.57 -21.08 -7.33
C ASP A 42 4.74 -22.26 -6.76
N GLY A 43 3.70 -22.66 -7.49
CA GLY A 43 2.78 -23.71 -7.06
C GLY A 43 1.77 -23.29 -5.97
N TYR A 44 1.75 -22.02 -5.56
CA TYR A 44 0.77 -21.53 -4.58
C TYR A 44 -0.65 -21.51 -5.18
N CYS A 45 -1.61 -22.14 -4.50
CA CYS A 45 -3.02 -22.08 -4.87
C CYS A 45 -3.60 -20.72 -4.48
N VAL A 46 -3.71 -19.80 -5.46
CA VAL A 46 -4.26 -18.46 -5.24
C VAL A 46 -5.78 -18.53 -5.10
N ASP A 47 -6.27 -18.25 -3.90
CA ASP A 47 -7.69 -18.18 -3.56
C ASP A 47 -8.18 -16.72 -3.64
N ASP A 48 -8.59 -16.34 -4.85
CA ASP A 48 -9.07 -14.99 -5.22
C ASP A 48 -8.19 -13.86 -4.67
N ASN A 49 -8.73 -13.09 -3.72
CA ASN A 49 -8.08 -11.95 -3.07
C ASN A 49 -7.84 -12.17 -1.57
N LYS A 50 -8.04 -13.39 -1.05
CA LYS A 50 -7.94 -13.65 0.40
C LYS A 50 -6.59 -13.25 0.98
N ALA A 51 -5.50 -13.46 0.22
CA ALA A 51 -4.16 -13.06 0.65
C ALA A 51 -4.02 -11.54 0.80
N ILE A 52 -4.47 -10.74 -0.18
CA ILE A 52 -4.37 -9.28 -0.08
C ILE A 52 -5.37 -8.70 0.95
N GLU A 53 -6.49 -9.37 1.17
CA GLU A 53 -7.47 -9.01 2.19
C GLU A 53 -6.99 -9.33 3.61
N ALA A 54 -6.20 -10.40 3.79
CA ALA A 54 -5.54 -10.70 5.06
C ALA A 54 -4.28 -9.83 5.31
N PHE A 55 -3.64 -9.34 4.25
CA PHE A 55 -2.42 -8.54 4.34
C PHE A 55 -2.60 -7.22 5.08
N THR A 56 -3.65 -6.45 4.79
CA THR A 56 -3.82 -5.11 5.38
C THR A 56 -4.18 -5.16 6.88
N PRO A 57 -5.05 -6.08 7.37
CA PRO A 57 -5.21 -6.33 8.80
C PRO A 57 -3.91 -6.82 9.46
N ALA A 58 -3.12 -7.65 8.77
CA ALA A 58 -1.84 -8.13 9.28
C ALA A 58 -0.81 -7.01 9.50
N ILE A 59 -0.78 -5.99 8.63
CA ILE A 59 0.01 -4.76 8.85
C ILE A 59 -0.54 -3.99 10.05
N ARG A 60 -1.85 -3.72 10.09
CA ARG A 60 -2.47 -2.93 11.17
C ARG A 60 -2.19 -3.53 12.54
N SER A 61 -2.37 -4.83 12.71
CA SER A 61 -2.07 -5.54 13.96
C SER A 61 -0.59 -5.38 14.38
N ARG A 62 0.34 -5.50 13.42
CA ARG A 62 1.77 -5.30 13.64
C ARG A 62 2.11 -3.86 14.05
N LEU A 63 1.49 -2.86 13.43
CA LEU A 63 1.64 -1.46 13.81
C LEU A 63 1.13 -1.23 15.25
N THR A 64 -0.06 -1.72 15.60
CA THR A 64 -0.60 -1.62 16.94
C THR A 64 0.35 -2.23 17.98
N ALA A 65 0.87 -3.43 17.72
CA ALA A 65 1.83 -4.09 18.60
C ALA A 65 3.16 -3.32 18.70
N LEU A 66 3.66 -2.77 17.60
CA LEU A 66 4.86 -1.92 17.58
C LEU A 66 4.67 -0.69 18.46
N PHE A 67 3.59 0.07 18.27
CA PHE A 67 3.35 1.30 19.01
C PHE A 67 3.09 1.06 20.49
N LYS A 68 2.35 -0.01 20.86
CA LYS A 68 2.19 -0.45 22.26
C LYS A 68 3.54 -0.72 22.91
N ARG A 69 4.43 -1.45 22.24
CA ARG A 69 5.78 -1.73 22.75
C ARG A 69 6.63 -0.47 22.88
N LYS A 70 6.60 0.44 21.90
CA LYS A 70 7.32 1.72 21.97
C LYS A 70 6.85 2.55 23.17
N LYS A 71 5.53 2.71 23.35
CA LYS A 71 4.95 3.47 24.46
C LYS A 71 5.35 2.91 25.83
N LYS A 72 5.41 1.58 25.97
CA LYS A 72 5.88 0.92 27.20
C LYS A 72 7.39 1.13 27.46
N LYS A 73 8.22 1.15 26.41
CA LYS A 73 9.69 1.31 26.54
C LYS A 73 10.14 2.75 26.78
N THR A 74 9.32 3.74 26.41
CA THR A 74 9.68 5.16 26.53
C THR A 74 8.60 5.94 27.28
N PRO A 75 8.37 5.66 28.57
CA PRO A 75 7.40 6.41 29.36
C PRO A 75 7.75 7.90 29.37
N GLY A 76 6.72 8.75 29.27
CA GLY A 76 6.88 10.21 29.23
C GLY A 76 7.33 10.78 27.87
N LYS A 77 7.73 9.96 26.90
CA LYS A 77 8.06 10.43 25.54
C LYS A 77 6.86 10.31 24.60
N GLN A 78 6.66 11.34 23.77
CA GLN A 78 5.65 11.29 22.72
C GLN A 78 6.03 10.20 21.70
N VAL A 79 5.08 9.32 21.40
CA VAL A 79 5.22 8.29 20.36
C VAL A 79 4.27 8.65 19.22
N HIS A 80 4.84 8.95 18.04
CA HIS A 80 4.05 9.12 16.84
C HIS A 80 3.46 7.78 16.40
N VAL A 81 2.14 7.72 16.30
CA VAL A 81 1.39 6.57 15.78
C VAL A 81 1.05 6.80 14.30
N SER A 82 0.69 5.72 13.60
CA SER A 82 0.31 5.77 12.20
C SER A 82 -0.91 4.91 11.97
N ASP A 83 -1.94 5.50 11.37
CA ASP A 83 -2.95 4.73 10.65
C ASP A 83 -2.38 4.25 9.32
N LEU A 84 -2.97 3.20 8.78
CA LEU A 84 -2.60 2.66 7.47
C LEU A 84 -3.68 3.01 6.45
N HIS A 85 -3.29 3.81 5.46
CA HIS A 85 -4.00 3.96 4.21
C HIS A 85 -3.32 3.11 3.14
N TYR A 86 -4.08 2.57 2.20
CA TYR A 86 -3.50 1.73 1.16
C TYR A 86 -4.31 1.77 -0.13
N ILE A 87 -3.60 1.51 -1.22
CA ILE A 87 -4.12 1.19 -2.54
C ILE A 87 -3.45 -0.11 -2.96
N TRP A 88 -4.18 -1.01 -3.61
CA TRP A 88 -3.60 -2.16 -4.27
C TRP A 88 -4.29 -2.44 -5.61
N VAL A 89 -3.52 -3.01 -6.53
CA VAL A 89 -3.99 -3.54 -7.80
C VAL A 89 -3.47 -4.96 -7.98
N ARG A 90 -4.31 -5.81 -8.55
CA ARG A 90 -3.99 -7.18 -8.93
C ARG A 90 -3.61 -7.19 -10.41
N GLU A 91 -2.46 -7.75 -10.72
CA GLU A 91 -1.99 -7.93 -12.09
C GLU A 91 -1.61 -9.38 -12.34
N ASN A 92 -1.77 -9.79 -13.59
CA ASN A 92 -1.26 -11.05 -14.10
C ASN A 92 -0.03 -10.75 -14.96
N ASN A 93 0.96 -11.64 -14.98
CA ASN A 93 2.00 -11.55 -16.01
C ASN A 93 1.38 -11.69 -17.41
N GLN A 94 2.15 -11.37 -18.46
CA GLN A 94 1.67 -11.39 -19.84
C GLN A 94 1.13 -12.76 -20.28
N CYS A 95 1.63 -13.85 -19.67
CA CYS A 95 1.15 -15.22 -19.89
C CYS A 95 -0.13 -15.56 -19.11
N GLY A 96 -0.59 -14.69 -18.20
CA GLY A 96 -1.80 -14.88 -17.40
C GLY A 96 -1.63 -15.76 -16.15
N GLU A 97 -0.50 -16.44 -16.00
CA GLU A 97 -0.28 -17.51 -15.01
C GLU A 97 0.18 -17.02 -13.64
N LYS A 98 0.96 -15.93 -13.57
CA LYS A 98 1.52 -15.43 -12.29
C LYS A 98 0.80 -14.17 -11.85
N ILE A 99 -0.09 -14.35 -10.88
CA ILE A 99 -0.77 -13.26 -10.17
C ILE A 99 0.21 -12.60 -9.21
N HIS A 100 0.15 -11.27 -9.12
CA HIS A 100 0.83 -10.50 -8.10
C HIS A 100 0.07 -9.21 -7.80
N TYR A 101 0.41 -8.56 -6.69
CA TYR A 101 -0.17 -7.27 -6.34
C TYR A 101 0.89 -6.17 -6.33
N HIS A 102 0.52 -5.02 -6.90
CA HIS A 102 1.20 -3.77 -6.61
C HIS A 102 0.39 -3.03 -5.57
N ALA A 103 1.01 -2.68 -4.44
CA ALA A 103 0.38 -1.88 -3.42
C ALA A 103 1.16 -0.59 -3.15
N LEU A 104 0.42 0.47 -2.84
CA LEU A 104 0.92 1.71 -2.28
C LEU A 104 0.42 1.79 -0.84
N LEU A 105 1.33 1.73 0.12
CA LEU A 105 1.03 1.83 1.55
C LEU A 105 1.40 3.22 2.05
N MET A 106 0.54 3.85 2.83
CA MET A 106 0.67 5.22 3.28
C MET A 106 0.57 5.29 4.81
N PHE A 107 1.56 5.94 5.39
CA PHE A 107 1.80 6.02 6.83
C PHE A 107 2.01 7.47 7.27
N ASN A 108 1.93 7.71 8.58
CA ASN A 108 2.44 8.92 9.21
C ASN A 108 3.97 8.98 9.06
N ARG A 109 4.47 10.02 8.39
CA ARG A 109 5.92 10.23 8.19
C ARG A 109 6.67 10.40 9.51
N ASP A 110 6.05 10.97 10.53
CA ASP A 110 6.70 11.19 11.82
C ASP A 110 6.81 9.89 12.63
N ALA A 111 6.00 8.88 12.30
CA ALA A 111 6.17 7.51 12.82
C ALA A 111 7.19 6.71 11.99
N PHE A 112 7.17 6.87 10.66
CA PHE A 112 8.05 6.20 9.72
C PHE A 112 8.54 7.14 8.62
N TRP A 113 9.82 7.49 8.65
CA TRP A 113 10.43 8.35 7.63
C TRP A 113 11.20 7.57 6.55
N ARG A 114 11.37 6.26 6.71
CA ARG A 114 12.04 5.38 5.74
C ARG A 114 11.59 3.94 5.95
N LEU A 115 11.78 3.10 4.94
CA LEU A 115 11.60 1.65 5.05
C LEU A 115 12.50 1.02 6.13
N GLY A 116 13.72 1.55 6.27
CA GLY A 116 14.77 0.93 7.07
C GLY A 116 15.44 -0.24 6.33
N GLU A 117 16.39 -0.88 6.99
CA GLU A 117 17.12 -2.03 6.43
C GLU A 117 16.16 -3.21 6.22
N TYR A 118 16.21 -3.82 5.02
CA TYR A 118 15.24 -4.84 4.64
C TYR A 118 15.41 -6.14 5.42
N GLN A 119 16.61 -6.45 5.92
CA GLN A 119 16.88 -7.65 6.72
C GLN A 119 16.81 -7.39 8.23
N LYS A 120 16.65 -6.14 8.66
CA LYS A 120 16.65 -5.78 10.07
C LYS A 120 15.27 -5.98 10.68
N LYS A 121 15.19 -6.89 11.64
CA LYS A 121 13.96 -7.15 12.40
C LYS A 121 13.38 -5.87 12.99
N GLY A 122 12.08 -5.66 12.78
CA GLY A 122 11.36 -4.49 13.28
C GLY A 122 11.51 -3.21 12.47
N SER A 123 12.22 -3.23 11.33
CA SER A 123 12.10 -2.16 10.33
C SER A 123 10.71 -2.15 9.70
N LEU A 124 10.33 -1.05 9.02
CA LEU A 124 9.04 -1.02 8.32
C LEU A 124 9.02 -2.04 7.18
N ALA A 125 10.13 -2.20 6.46
CA ALA A 125 10.29 -3.23 5.44
C ALA A 125 10.01 -4.63 6.02
N ASP A 126 10.61 -4.95 7.17
CA ASP A 126 10.38 -6.23 7.84
C ASP A 126 8.92 -6.41 8.27
N LEU A 127 8.27 -5.37 8.81
CA LEU A 127 6.85 -5.44 9.18
C LEU A 127 5.95 -5.73 7.98
N ILE A 128 6.22 -5.09 6.83
CA ILE A 128 5.50 -5.31 5.57
C ILE A 128 5.74 -6.74 5.08
N THR A 129 7.00 -7.18 5.04
CA THR A 129 7.36 -8.55 4.62
C THR A 129 6.69 -9.59 5.50
N GLN A 130 6.79 -9.47 6.81
CA GLN A 130 6.17 -10.39 7.77
C GLN A 130 4.64 -10.39 7.68
N ALA A 131 4.01 -9.25 7.34
CA ALA A 131 2.57 -9.20 7.11
C ALA A 131 2.15 -9.99 5.87
N TRP A 132 2.92 -9.91 4.78
CA TRP A 132 2.64 -10.69 3.56
C TRP A 132 2.83 -12.19 3.78
N LEU A 133 3.96 -12.59 4.38
CA LEU A 133 4.22 -14.00 4.69
C LEU A 133 3.12 -14.59 5.59
N SER A 134 2.67 -13.82 6.58
CA SER A 134 1.56 -14.20 7.45
C SER A 134 0.23 -14.34 6.71
N ALA A 135 -0.04 -13.50 5.71
CA ALA A 135 -1.23 -13.61 4.87
C ALA A 135 -1.21 -14.86 3.99
N LEU A 136 -0.02 -15.31 3.58
CA LEU A 136 0.21 -16.56 2.84
C LEU A 136 0.39 -17.79 3.74
N LYS A 137 0.33 -17.63 5.07
CA LYS A 137 0.63 -18.68 6.06
C LYS A 137 2.04 -19.28 5.90
N LEU A 138 2.99 -18.50 5.40
CA LEU A 138 4.39 -18.87 5.24
C LEU A 138 5.23 -18.39 6.43
N LYS A 139 6.32 -19.11 6.71
CA LYS A 139 7.33 -18.78 7.71
C LYS A 139 8.71 -19.06 7.12
N GLY A 140 9.71 -18.29 7.52
CA GLY A 140 11.09 -18.46 7.04
C GLY A 140 11.59 -17.25 6.26
N ASP A 141 12.90 -17.00 6.36
CA ASP A 141 13.54 -15.87 5.70
C ASP A 141 13.76 -16.11 4.19
N GLU A 142 13.69 -17.36 3.74
CA GLU A 142 13.75 -17.76 2.33
C GLU A 142 12.61 -17.17 1.49
N TYR A 143 11.47 -16.86 2.11
CA TYR A 143 10.31 -16.30 1.41
C TYR A 143 10.32 -14.78 1.34
N ARG A 144 11.31 -14.09 1.93
CA ARG A 144 11.34 -12.60 1.95
C ARG A 144 11.35 -11.98 0.56
N ALA A 145 11.91 -12.69 -0.43
CA ALA A 145 11.93 -12.26 -1.83
C ALA A 145 10.54 -12.14 -2.48
N LEU A 146 9.51 -12.72 -1.87
CA LEU A 146 8.11 -12.56 -2.29
C LEU A 146 7.60 -11.12 -2.10
N VAL A 147 8.30 -10.32 -1.29
CA VAL A 147 8.04 -8.89 -1.13
C VAL A 147 9.20 -8.10 -1.73
N SER A 148 8.90 -7.34 -2.78
CA SER A 148 9.89 -6.53 -3.49
C SER A 148 9.53 -5.05 -3.41
N PHE A 149 10.54 -4.22 -3.17
CA PHE A 149 10.44 -2.76 -3.23
C PHE A 149 11.14 -2.32 -4.53
N PRO A 150 10.44 -1.68 -5.47
CA PRO A 150 11.05 -1.26 -6.74
C PRO A 150 12.10 -0.19 -6.51
N GLU A 151 12.80 0.18 -7.59
CA GLU A 151 13.57 1.41 -7.62
C GLU A 151 12.69 2.61 -7.26
N ASN A 152 13.24 3.50 -6.42
CA ASN A 152 12.57 4.68 -5.87
C ASN A 152 11.16 4.38 -5.32
N PRO A 153 11.03 3.52 -4.30
CA PRO A 153 9.74 3.05 -3.82
C PRO A 153 9.08 4.02 -2.85
N CYS A 154 9.83 5.00 -2.33
CA CYS A 154 9.47 5.85 -1.20
C CYS A 154 9.07 7.26 -1.68
N TYR A 155 8.02 7.82 -1.10
CA TYR A 155 7.54 9.17 -1.38
C TYR A 155 7.21 9.91 -0.09
N HIS A 156 7.65 11.16 0.03
CA HIS A 156 7.37 12.04 1.17
C HIS A 156 6.44 13.17 0.76
N LEU A 157 5.21 13.10 1.25
CA LEU A 157 4.15 14.04 0.90
C LEU A 157 3.87 14.97 2.08
N PHE A 158 3.71 16.25 1.77
CA PHE A 158 3.41 17.29 2.74
C PHE A 158 2.16 18.02 2.27
N ARG A 159 1.07 17.96 3.04
CA ARG A 159 -0.20 18.60 2.71
C ARG A 159 -0.04 20.09 2.40
N ALA A 160 0.81 20.79 3.16
CA ALA A 160 1.10 22.21 2.98
C ALA A 160 1.95 22.54 1.72
N LYS A 161 2.54 21.54 1.07
CA LYS A 161 3.40 21.69 -0.12
C LYS A 161 2.96 20.79 -1.28
N LEU A 162 1.68 20.47 -1.34
CA LEU A 162 1.12 19.65 -2.42
C LEU A 162 1.33 20.38 -3.76
N GLY A 163 1.87 19.65 -4.74
CA GLY A 163 2.18 20.22 -6.06
C GLY A 163 3.52 20.97 -6.16
N ALA A 164 4.21 21.19 -5.03
CA ALA A 164 5.50 21.91 -4.99
C ALA A 164 6.72 20.99 -4.80
N THR A 165 6.52 19.66 -4.83
CA THR A 165 7.58 18.68 -4.62
C THR A 165 7.57 17.58 -5.68
N ASN A 166 8.76 17.11 -6.06
CA ASN A 166 8.93 16.01 -7.02
C ASN A 166 8.22 14.73 -6.55
N ASP A 167 8.17 14.48 -5.23
CA ASP A 167 7.49 13.32 -4.65
C ASP A 167 5.98 13.32 -4.89
N CYS A 168 5.34 14.49 -4.88
CA CYS A 168 3.92 14.60 -5.22
C CYS A 168 3.68 14.19 -6.67
N GLN A 169 4.46 14.73 -7.60
CA GLN A 169 4.33 14.37 -9.02
C GLN A 169 4.63 12.89 -9.25
N ALA A 170 5.68 12.36 -8.62
CA ALA A 170 6.11 10.98 -8.78
C ALA A 170 5.07 9.98 -8.21
N VAL A 171 4.44 10.28 -7.06
CA VAL A 171 3.39 9.40 -6.52
C VAL A 171 2.13 9.43 -7.38
N PHE A 172 1.76 10.59 -7.95
CA PHE A 172 0.63 10.68 -8.88
C PHE A 172 0.90 9.89 -10.16
N GLN A 173 2.08 10.03 -10.76
CA GLN A 173 2.48 9.22 -11.91
C GLN A 173 2.46 7.71 -11.59
N ARG A 174 2.89 7.32 -10.39
CA ARG A 174 2.82 5.93 -9.94
C ARG A 174 1.38 5.43 -9.83
N ILE A 175 0.49 6.23 -9.25
CA ILE A 175 -0.94 5.93 -9.14
C ILE A 175 -1.59 5.81 -10.52
N ASP A 176 -1.28 6.74 -11.43
CA ASP A 176 -1.77 6.73 -12.81
C ASP A 176 -1.31 5.45 -13.54
N TYR A 177 -0.03 5.09 -13.40
CA TYR A 177 0.51 3.85 -13.94
C TYR A 177 -0.22 2.62 -13.37
N MET A 178 -0.42 2.56 -12.06
CA MET A 178 -1.18 1.49 -11.40
C MET A 178 -2.63 1.46 -11.87
N ALA A 179 -3.23 2.56 -12.34
CA ALA A 179 -4.60 2.62 -12.84
C ALA A 179 -4.72 2.32 -14.35
N LYS A 180 -3.60 2.18 -15.06
CA LYS A 180 -3.56 1.96 -16.51
C LYS A 180 -4.15 0.60 -16.89
N HIS A 181 -4.92 0.56 -17.98
CA HIS A 181 -5.73 -0.59 -18.39
C HIS A 181 -4.92 -1.80 -18.91
N ARG A 182 -3.70 -1.59 -19.43
CA ARG A 182 -3.10 -2.45 -20.46
C ARG A 182 -2.63 -3.84 -20.00
N THR A 183 -2.54 -4.12 -18.70
CA THR A 183 -2.07 -5.42 -18.18
C THR A 183 -3.11 -6.15 -17.33
N LYS A 184 -4.29 -5.54 -17.10
CA LYS A 184 -5.31 -6.08 -16.22
C LYS A 184 -6.33 -6.86 -17.02
N GLN A 185 -6.25 -8.18 -16.99
CA GLN A 185 -7.39 -9.00 -17.39
C GLN A 185 -8.53 -8.75 -16.40
N TYR A 186 -9.50 -7.96 -16.83
CA TYR A 186 -10.74 -7.75 -16.08
C TYR A 186 -11.60 -9.00 -16.22
N SER A 187 -11.64 -9.83 -15.19
CA SER A 187 -12.68 -10.84 -15.05
C SER A 187 -13.78 -10.29 -14.15
N ASN A 188 -15.05 -10.48 -14.53
CA ASN A 188 -16.19 -10.08 -13.69
C ASN A 188 -16.29 -10.90 -12.39
N LYS A 189 -15.45 -11.93 -12.21
CA LYS A 189 -15.49 -12.85 -11.06
C LYS A 189 -14.58 -12.40 -9.91
N VAL A 190 -13.48 -11.71 -10.19
CA VAL A 190 -12.48 -11.33 -9.17
C VAL A 190 -12.15 -9.86 -9.26
N ARG A 191 -12.29 -9.16 -8.13
CA ARG A 191 -11.95 -7.75 -7.99
C ARG A 191 -10.46 -7.52 -8.26
N THR A 192 -10.11 -6.60 -9.15
CA THR A 192 -8.72 -6.33 -9.57
C THR A 192 -8.05 -5.19 -8.81
N LEU A 193 -8.74 -4.57 -7.85
CA LEU A 193 -8.18 -3.50 -7.00
C LEU A 193 -8.89 -3.34 -5.65
N GLY A 194 -8.21 -2.68 -4.73
CA GLY A 194 -8.82 -2.22 -3.49
C GLY A 194 -8.08 -1.01 -2.94
N CYS A 195 -8.79 -0.23 -2.13
CA CYS A 195 -8.20 0.86 -1.39
C CYS A 195 -8.90 1.00 -0.05
N SER A 196 -8.24 1.63 0.92
CA SER A 196 -8.89 2.07 2.14
C SER A 196 -9.92 3.16 1.81
N VAL A 197 -11.17 2.93 2.18
CA VAL A 197 -12.21 3.96 2.23
C VAL A 197 -12.13 4.70 3.56
N SER A 198 -12.45 5.99 3.57
CA SER A 198 -12.85 6.64 4.81
C SER A 198 -14.13 5.96 5.30
N ALA A 199 -14.27 5.78 6.62
CA ALA A 199 -15.61 5.72 7.18
C ALA A 199 -16.26 7.05 6.78
N GLN A 200 -17.21 7.02 5.84
CA GLN A 200 -18.22 8.07 5.85
C GLN A 200 -18.85 7.97 7.24
N GLY A 201 -18.83 9.07 7.99
CA GLY A 201 -19.55 9.13 9.24
C GLY A 201 -20.96 8.63 8.98
N THR A 202 -21.40 7.66 9.77
CA THR A 202 -22.80 7.49 10.07
C THR A 202 -23.24 8.84 10.65
N PHE A 203 -23.80 9.70 9.80
CA PHE A 203 -24.78 10.66 10.27
C PHE A 203 -25.98 9.78 10.63
N ASP A 204 -26.01 9.36 11.89
CA ASP A 204 -27.26 8.97 12.51
C ASP A 204 -28.10 10.25 12.50
N GLU A 205 -29.17 10.22 11.70
CA GLU A 205 -30.25 11.18 11.81
C GLU A 205 -30.93 10.92 13.17
N ASP A 206 -30.79 11.89 14.08
CA ASP A 206 -31.74 12.10 15.18
C ASP A 206 -33.02 12.75 14.61
#